data_AF-A0A2P2L7S2-F1
#
_entry.id   AF-A0A2P2L7S2-F1
#
_cell.length_a   1.000
_cell.length_b   1.000
_cell.length_c   1.000
_cell.angle_alpha   90.00
_cell.angle_beta   90.00
_cell.angle_gamma   90.00
#
_symmetry.space_group_name_H-M   'P 1'
#
loop_
_entity.id
_entity.type
_entity.pdbx_description
1 polymer ?
#
loop_
_entity_poly.entity_id
_entity_poly.type
_entity_poly.pdbx_seq_one_letter_code
_entity_poly.pdbx_strand_id
1 'polypeptide(L)'
;MGSPGLSSRNNGQRRLGISEPISLGGPTEYDVIKTHELEKFLQEAGLYESKEEAVCREEVLGRLDQIVKNWVKIISRAKGLNEQLVQEANAKIFTFGSYRLGV
;
A
#
# COMPACT_ATOMS: atom_id res chain seq x y z
N MET A 1 1.03 -27.34 -38.65
CA MET A 1 1.01 -26.16 -39.54
C MET A 1 1.17 -24.94 -38.65
N GLY A 2 2.42 -24.56 -38.37
CA GLY A 2 2.75 -23.40 -37.54
C GLY A 2 2.75 -22.13 -38.37
N SER A 3 2.18 -21.07 -37.81
CA SER A 3 2.22 -19.70 -38.33
C SER A 3 1.96 -18.74 -37.14
N PRO A 4 2.37 -17.47 -37.21
CA PRO A 4 3.73 -17.00 -36.98
C PRO A 4 3.78 -16.04 -35.78
N GLY A 5 4.97 -15.82 -35.21
CA GLY A 5 5.16 -14.85 -34.14
C GLY A 5 4.71 -13.44 -34.55
N LEU A 6 3.82 -12.84 -33.76
CA LEU A 6 3.54 -11.40 -33.84
C LEU A 6 4.38 -10.66 -32.80
N SER A 7 5.49 -10.13 -33.31
CA SER A 7 6.00 -8.79 -33.06
C SER A 7 5.49 -8.07 -31.79
N SER A 8 6.39 -8.01 -30.82
CA SER A 8 6.40 -7.04 -29.72
C SER A 8 6.24 -5.61 -30.25
N ARG A 9 5.01 -5.10 -30.26
CA ARG A 9 4.76 -3.65 -30.29
C ARG A 9 4.70 -3.16 -28.84
N ASN A 10 5.87 -2.76 -28.35
CA ASN A 10 6.00 -1.92 -27.16
C ASN A 10 5.31 -0.58 -27.44
N ASN A 11 4.04 -0.46 -27.06
CA ASN A 11 3.32 0.80 -27.09
C ASN A 11 2.97 1.22 -25.65
N GLY A 12 3.98 1.56 -24.84
CA GLY A 12 3.86 2.33 -23.59
C GLY A 12 2.96 1.79 -22.46
N GLN A 13 2.19 0.72 -22.67
CA GLN A 13 1.27 0.16 -21.69
C GLN A 13 2.01 -0.85 -20.83
N ARG A 14 2.17 -0.51 -19.55
CA ARG A 14 2.70 -1.41 -18.53
C ARG A 14 1.81 -2.66 -18.46
N ARG A 15 2.32 -3.80 -18.92
CA ARG A 15 1.65 -5.09 -18.73
C ARG A 15 1.72 -5.48 -17.26
N LEU A 16 0.57 -5.79 -16.66
CA LEU A 16 0.50 -6.40 -15.33
C LEU A 16 0.56 -7.93 -15.50
N GLY A 17 1.59 -8.56 -14.94
CA GLY A 17 1.79 -10.01 -15.02
C GLY A 17 2.65 -10.48 -16.21
N ILE A 18 2.85 -11.80 -16.29
CA ILE A 18 3.74 -12.43 -17.27
C ILE A 18 3.03 -12.94 -18.53
N SER A 19 1.71 -13.11 -18.50
CA SER A 19 0.89 -13.58 -19.62
C SER A 19 -0.08 -12.50 -20.10
N GLU A 20 -0.69 -12.73 -21.26
CA GLU A 20 -1.79 -11.91 -21.76
C GLU A 20 -3.04 -12.06 -20.87
N PRO A 21 -3.90 -11.02 -20.78
CA PRO A 21 -5.15 -11.08 -20.03
C PRO A 21 -6.12 -12.08 -20.67
N ILE A 22 -6.90 -12.77 -19.82
CA ILE A 22 -7.93 -13.71 -20.28
C ILE A 22 -9.08 -12.97 -21.00
N SER A 23 -9.44 -11.78 -20.51
CA SER A 23 -10.46 -10.92 -21.09
C SER A 23 -10.12 -9.45 -20.87
N LEU A 24 -10.46 -8.61 -21.85
CA LEU A 24 -10.41 -7.15 -21.77
C LEU A 24 -11.81 -6.53 -21.68
N GLY A 25 -12.85 -7.35 -21.56
CA GLY A 25 -14.24 -6.87 -21.39
C GLY A 25 -14.40 -6.14 -20.06
N GLY A 26 -15.04 -4.97 -20.09
CA GLY A 26 -15.45 -4.24 -18.90
C GLY A 26 -16.70 -4.85 -18.24
N PRO A 27 -17.07 -4.39 -17.03
CA PRO A 27 -18.28 -4.85 -16.36
C PRO A 27 -19.55 -4.45 -17.11
N THR A 28 -20.56 -5.30 -17.07
CA THR A 28 -21.92 -4.97 -17.50
C THR A 28 -22.65 -4.19 -16.42
N GLU A 29 -23.82 -3.61 -16.75
CA GLU A 29 -24.69 -2.96 -15.76
C GLU A 29 -25.10 -3.92 -14.63
N TYR A 30 -25.32 -5.19 -14.96
CA TYR A 30 -25.63 -6.23 -13.96
C TYR A 30 -24.47 -6.45 -12.99
N ASP A 31 -23.22 -6.51 -13.48
CA ASP A 31 -22.03 -6.68 -12.63
C ASP A 31 -21.84 -5.49 -11.68
N VAL A 32 -22.14 -4.28 -12.16
CA VAL A 32 -22.11 -3.06 -11.35
C VAL A 32 -23.15 -3.13 -10.25
N ILE A 33 -24.39 -3.54 -10.55
CA ILE A 33 -25.44 -3.72 -9.52
C ILE A 33 -25.00 -4.72 -8.46
N LYS A 34 -24.42 -5.86 -8.87
CA LYS A 34 -23.93 -6.89 -7.95
C LYS A 34 -22.75 -6.42 -7.08
N THR A 35 -21.89 -5.56 -7.62
CA THR A 35 -20.82 -4.94 -6.84
C THR A 35 -21.39 -4.08 -5.70
N HIS A 36 -22.40 -3.26 -5.98
CA HIS A 36 -23.03 -2.42 -4.96
C HIS A 36 -23.75 -3.25 -3.87
N GLU A 37 -24.42 -4.34 -4.26
CA GLU A 37 -25.04 -5.26 -3.30
C GLU A 37 -24.00 -5.90 -2.37
N LEU A 38 -22.83 -6.28 -2.90
CA LEU A 38 -21.72 -6.83 -2.12
C LEU A 38 -21.14 -5.78 -1.17
N GLU A 39 -20.84 -4.57 -1.64
CA GLU A 39 -20.32 -3.49 -0.79
C GLU A 39 -21.23 -3.19 0.39
N LYS A 40 -22.54 -3.12 0.14
CA LYS A 40 -23.55 -2.92 1.20
C LYS A 40 -23.51 -4.05 2.22
N PHE A 41 -23.44 -5.30 1.77
CA PHE A 41 -23.34 -6.45 2.68
C PHE A 41 -22.07 -6.41 3.54
N LEU A 42 -20.92 -6.06 2.95
CA LEU A 42 -19.64 -5.95 3.68
C LEU A 42 -19.65 -4.81 4.71
N GLN A 43 -20.32 -3.69 4.40
CA GLN A 43 -20.55 -2.60 5.35
C GLN A 43 -21.44 -3.04 6.51
N GLU A 44 -22.55 -3.73 6.23
CA GLU A 44 -23.46 -4.26 7.26
C GLU A 44 -22.77 -5.31 8.15
N ALA A 45 -21.81 -6.06 7.60
CA ALA A 45 -20.99 -7.00 8.34
C ALA A 45 -19.88 -6.32 9.19
N GLY A 46 -19.72 -5.00 9.10
CA GLY A 46 -18.75 -4.23 9.89
C GLY A 46 -17.29 -4.47 9.50
N LEU A 47 -17.03 -4.79 8.23
CA LEU A 47 -15.67 -5.09 7.75
C LEU A 47 -14.87 -3.85 7.35
N TYR A 48 -15.51 -2.70 7.22
CA TYR A 48 -14.84 -1.43 6.95
C TYR A 48 -14.50 -0.72 8.26
N GLU A 49 -13.26 -0.23 8.33
CA GLU A 49 -12.79 0.58 9.45
C GLU A 49 -13.59 1.89 9.56
N SER A 50 -13.89 2.30 10.80
CA SER A 50 -14.49 3.61 11.05
C SER A 50 -13.46 4.74 10.88
N LYS A 51 -13.94 5.96 10.60
CA LYS A 51 -13.06 7.12 10.43
C LYS A 51 -12.25 7.39 11.71
N GLU A 52 -12.88 7.20 12.86
CA GLU A 52 -12.28 7.43 14.18
C GLU A 52 -11.14 6.43 14.45
N GLU A 53 -11.34 5.15 14.11
CA GLU A 53 -10.29 4.13 14.20
C GLU A 53 -9.12 4.42 13.26
N ALA A 54 -9.42 4.82 12.01
CA ALA A 54 -8.38 5.18 11.05
C ALA A 54 -7.50 6.34 11.55
N VAL A 55 -8.13 7.40 12.08
CA VAL A 55 -7.42 8.54 12.70
C VAL A 55 -6.58 8.07 13.89
N CYS A 56 -7.14 7.23 14.76
CA CYS A 56 -6.41 6.70 15.91
C CYS A 56 -5.15 5.92 15.48
N ARG A 57 -5.26 5.08 14.44
CA ARG A 57 -4.10 4.34 13.90
C ARG A 57 -3.04 5.27 13.32
N GLU A 58 -3.44 6.31 12.59
CA GLU A 58 -2.51 7.32 12.07
C GLU A 58 -1.77 8.05 13.18
N GLU A 59 -2.46 8.43 14.26
CA GLU A 59 -1.83 9.04 15.44
C GLU A 59 -0.80 8.10 16.09
N VAL A 60 -1.13 6.82 16.24
CA VAL A 60 -0.21 5.81 16.78
C VAL A 60 1.02 5.67 15.89
N LEU A 61 0.86 5.65 14.56
CA LEU A 61 1.99 5.61 13.63
C LEU A 61 2.87 6.86 13.73
N GLY A 62 2.27 8.04 13.89
CA GLY A 62 3.01 9.28 14.13
C GLY A 62 3.84 9.23 15.42
N ARG A 63 3.29 8.66 16.50
CA ARG A 63 4.03 8.45 17.76
C ARG A 63 5.17 7.45 17.58
N LEU A 64 4.93 6.33 16.89
CA LEU A 64 5.96 5.34 16.60
C LEU A 64 7.10 5.93 15.77
N ASP A 65 6.80 6.73 14.75
CA ASP A 65 7.80 7.44 13.94
C ASP A 65 8.69 8.33 14.81
N GLN A 66 8.10 9.12 15.72
CA GLN A 66 8.85 9.96 16.64
C GLN A 66 9.72 9.15 17.62
N ILE A 67 9.19 8.04 18.14
CA ILE A 67 9.91 7.15 19.06
C ILE A 67 11.16 6.58 18.37
N VAL A 68 11.01 6.06 17.14
CA VAL A 68 12.14 5.45 16.43
C VAL A 68 13.19 6.51 16.04
N LYS A 69 12.76 7.71 15.63
CA LYS A 69 13.70 8.82 15.36
C LYS A 69 14.49 9.22 16.59
N ASN A 70 13.82 9.39 17.73
CA ASN A 70 14.48 9.71 19.00
C ASN A 70 15.45 8.60 19.43
N TRP A 71 15.03 7.34 19.30
CA TRP A 71 15.86 6.18 19.60
C TRP A 71 17.14 6.16 18.75
N VAL A 72 17.04 6.37 17.43
CA VAL A 72 18.22 6.44 16.55
C VAL A 72 19.17 7.57 16.96
N LYS A 73 18.67 8.75 17.33
CA LYS A 73 19.52 9.84 17.83
C LYS A 73 20.26 9.48 19.13
N ILE A 74 19.57 8.83 20.08
CA ILE A 74 20.17 8.36 21.33
C ILE A 74 21.29 7.35 21.06
N ILE A 75 21.04 6.38 20.18
CA ILE A 75 22.05 5.38 19.79
C ILE A 75 23.23 6.02 19.09
N SER A 76 23.00 6.94 18.15
CA SER A 76 24.05 7.69 17.46
C SER A 76 24.98 8.42 18.45
N ARG A 77 24.40 9.08 19.47
CA ARG A 77 25.19 9.75 20.52
C ARG A 77 25.96 8.74 21.37
N ALA A 78 25.33 7.64 21.78
CA ALA A 78 25.98 6.59 22.55
C ALA A 78 27.13 5.89 21.80
N LYS A 79 27.09 5.90 20.45
CA LYS A 79 28.16 5.41 19.58
C LYS A 79 29.28 6.43 19.34
N GLY A 80 29.20 7.62 19.93
CA GLY A 80 30.23 8.66 19.83
C GLY A 80 30.22 9.42 18.50
N LEU A 81 29.12 9.42 17.76
CA LEU A 81 28.99 10.27 16.58
C LEU A 81 28.96 11.75 16.99
N ASN A 82 29.49 12.63 16.15
CA ASN A 82 29.45 14.06 16.40
C ASN A 82 28.02 14.61 16.37
N GLU A 83 27.78 15.76 17.01
CA GLU A 83 26.42 16.31 17.14
C GLU A 83 25.78 16.64 15.79
N GLN A 84 26.55 17.00 14.76
CA GLN A 84 26.00 17.21 13.42
C GLN A 84 25.35 15.93 12.88
N LEU A 85 26.08 14.81 12.92
CA LEU A 85 25.58 13.50 12.50
C LEU A 85 24.44 13.00 13.38
N VAL A 86 24.45 13.30 14.68
CA VAL A 86 23.33 12.97 15.59
C VAL A 86 22.06 13.75 15.20
N GLN A 87 22.18 15.02 14.81
CA GLN A 87 21.02 15.81 14.40
C GLN A 87 20.47 15.37 13.04
N GLU A 88 21.34 15.01 12.11
CA GLU A 88 21.00 14.48 10.79
C GLU A 88 20.47 13.04 10.83
N ALA A 89 20.79 12.27 11.89
CA ALA A 89 20.33 10.90 12.06
C ALA A 89 18.80 10.84 12.08
N ASN A 90 18.26 9.96 11.23
CA ASN A 90 16.84 9.84 11.00
C ASN A 90 16.44 8.38 10.86
N ALA A 91 15.15 8.12 11.01
CA ALA A 91 14.55 6.82 10.82
C ALA A 91 13.22 6.97 10.09
N LYS A 92 12.80 5.91 9.41
CA LYS A 92 11.51 5.85 8.74
C LYS A 92 10.87 4.51 9.01
N ILE A 93 9.63 4.54 9.45
CA ILE A 93 8.80 3.36 9.56
C ILE A 93 8.03 3.14 8.26
N PHE A 94 7.78 1.87 7.94
CA PHE A 94 6.97 1.47 6.81
C PHE A 94 5.94 0.46 7.28
N THR A 95 4.69 0.68 6.92
CA THR A 95 3.63 -0.30 7.12
C THR A 95 3.60 -1.28 5.96
N PHE A 96 3.21 -2.51 6.25
CA PHE A 96 3.03 -3.61 5.30
C PHE A 96 1.82 -4.46 5.73
N GLY A 97 1.47 -5.47 4.94
CA GLY A 97 0.31 -6.32 5.23
C GLY A 97 -1.03 -5.60 5.00
N SER A 98 -2.11 -6.14 5.58
CA SER A 98 -3.49 -5.67 5.35
C SER A 98 -3.66 -4.18 5.60
N TYR A 99 -3.12 -3.67 6.72
CA TYR A 99 -3.18 -2.24 7.03
C TYR A 99 -2.61 -1.36 5.91
N ARG A 100 -1.49 -1.76 5.29
CA ARG A 100 -0.93 -0.99 4.17
C ARG A 100 -1.73 -1.12 2.89
N LEU A 101 -2.39 -2.26 2.70
CA LEU A 101 -3.23 -2.54 1.54
C LEU A 101 -4.61 -1.87 1.61
N GLY A 102 -5.03 -1.42 2.81
CA GLY A 102 -6.32 -0.76 3.00
C GLY A 102 -7.51 -1.73 2.86
N VAL A 103 -7.34 -2.95 3.36
CA VAL A 103 -8.33 -4.04 3.34
C VAL A 103 -8.62 -4.56 4.73
#